data_AF-A0A1V4TIT9-F1
#
_entry.id   AF-A0A1V4TIT9-F1
#
_cell.length_a   1.000
_cell.length_b   1.000
_cell.length_c   1.000
_cell.angle_alpha   90.00
_cell.angle_beta   90.00
_cell.angle_gamma   90.00
#
_symmetry.space_group_name_H-M   'P 1'
#
loop_
_entity.id
_entity.type
_entity.pdbx_description
1 polymer ?
#
loop_
_entity_poly.entity_id
_entity_poly.type
_entity_poly.pdbx_seq_one_letter_code
_entity_poly.pdbx_strand_id
1 'polypeptide(L)' 'MGEEMLYEMRIPAGITERIMAEVIIKFDLELKNTDDGPILYGTKENLENAQDHIVKALNQRLKELETGERD' A
#
# COMPACT_ATOMS: atom_id res chain seq x y z
N MET A 1 -18.09 -2.89 23.97
CA MET A 1 -17.92 -2.38 22.59
C MET A 1 -16.43 -2.31 22.38
N GLY A 2 -15.86 -3.21 21.57
CA GLY A 2 -14.43 -3.17 21.28
C GLY A 2 -14.20 -2.09 20.24
N GLU A 3 -13.42 -1.07 20.58
CA GLU A 3 -12.88 -0.18 19.56
C GLU A 3 -12.00 -1.02 18.64
N GLU A 4 -12.23 -0.96 17.33
CA GLU A 4 -11.33 -1.60 16.37
C GLU A 4 -9.95 -0.96 16.50
N MET A 5 -8.97 -1.76 16.91
CA MET A 5 -7.59 -1.28 17.01
C MET A 5 -7.06 -0.99 15.60
N LEU A 6 -6.65 0.25 15.42
CA LEU A 6 -6.05 0.73 14.18
C LEU A 6 -4.54 0.79 14.33
N TYR A 7 -3.86 0.51 13.22
CA TYR A 7 -2.41 0.40 13.16
C TYR A 7 -1.87 1.28 12.03
N GLU A 8 -0.56 1.45 12.03
CA GLU A 8 0.16 2.28 11.07
C GLU A 8 1.10 1.41 10.22
N MET A 9 1.17 1.71 8.93
CA MET A 9 2.12 1.10 8.01
C MET A 9 2.84 2.18 7.22
N ARG A 10 4.18 2.15 7.24
CA ARG A 10 4.98 3.01 6.35
C ARG A 10 4.81 2.58 4.91
N ILE A 11 4.78 3.57 4.04
CA ILE A 11 4.60 3.38 2.61
C ILE A 11 5.94 2.94 1.97
N PRO A 12 6.00 1.77 1.29
CA PRO A 12 7.22 1.33 0.63
C PRO A 12 7.65 2.26 -0.51
N ALA A 13 8.95 2.45 -0.67
CA ALA A 13 9.50 3.23 -1.79
C ALA A 13 9.19 2.58 -3.15
N GLY A 14 9.11 3.40 -4.20
CA GLY A 14 8.97 2.93 -5.58
C GLY A 14 7.54 2.63 -6.04
N ILE A 15 6.55 2.67 -5.15
CA ILE A 15 5.13 2.62 -5.54
C ILE A 15 4.72 3.90 -6.29
N THR A 16 3.72 3.79 -7.14
CA THR A 16 3.12 4.93 -7.85
C THR A 16 1.90 5.44 -7.12
N GLU A 17 1.52 6.69 -7.39
CA GLU A 17 0.26 7.27 -6.91
C GLU A 17 -0.96 6.43 -7.31
N ARG A 18 -0.93 5.81 -8.50
CA ARG A 18 -2.01 4.91 -8.96
C ARG A 18 -2.16 3.70 -8.04
N ILE A 19 -1.05 3.03 -7.69
CA ILE A 19 -1.07 1.87 -6.78
C ILE A 19 -1.54 2.31 -5.39
N MET A 20 -1.07 3.49 -4.93
CA MET A 20 -1.49 4.05 -3.65
C MET A 20 -3.01 4.27 -3.59
N ALA A 21 -3.58 4.93 -4.60
CA ALA A 21 -5.02 5.19 -4.67
C ALA A 21 -5.84 3.89 -4.71
N GLU A 22 -5.38 2.87 -5.47
CA GLU A 22 -6.04 1.56 -5.50
C GLU A 22 -6.05 0.92 -4.12
N VAL A 23 -4.90 0.89 -3.43
CA VAL A 23 -4.76 0.29 -2.10
C VAL A 23 -5.66 0.98 -1.06
N ILE A 24 -5.67 2.31 -1.06
CA ILE A 24 -6.52 3.12 -0.17
C ILE A 24 -8.00 2.76 -0.33
N ILE A 25 -8.49 2.75 -1.57
CA ILE A 25 -9.91 2.50 -1.87
C ILE A 25 -10.28 1.04 -1.62
N LYS A 26 -9.41 0.11 -2.05
CA LYS A 26 -9.69 -1.33 -2.04
C LYS A 26 -9.69 -1.93 -0.63
N PHE A 27 -8.85 -1.41 0.25
CA PHE A 27 -8.68 -1.94 1.60
C PHE A 27 -9.19 -1.00 2.69
N ASP A 28 -9.94 0.05 2.32
CA ASP A 28 -10.52 1.01 3.27
C ASP A 28 -9.47 1.55 4.26
N LEU A 29 -8.42 2.16 3.70
CA LEU A 29 -7.30 2.72 4.47
C LEU A 29 -7.28 4.23 4.39
N GLU A 30 -6.79 4.87 5.45
CA GLU A 30 -6.54 6.31 5.47
C GLU A 30 -5.06 6.60 5.15
N LEU A 31 -4.83 7.65 4.36
CA LEU A 31 -3.49 8.21 4.17
C LEU A 31 -3.27 9.35 5.16
N LYS A 32 -2.23 9.25 5.99
CA LYS A 32 -1.84 10.31 6.93
C LYS A 32 -0.45 10.83 6.58
N ASN A 33 -0.31 12.15 6.55
CA ASN A 33 0.99 12.79 6.40
C ASN A 33 1.62 12.97 7.78
N THR A 34 2.84 12.48 7.96
CA THR A 34 3.65 12.66 9.17
C THR A 34 4.95 13.38 8.82
N ASP A 35 5.70 13.81 9.84
CA ASP A 35 7.01 14.45 9.64
C ASP A 35 8.02 13.50 8.96
N ASP A 36 7.87 12.19 9.15
CA ASP A 36 8.68 11.13 8.54
C ASP A 36 8.19 10.72 7.15
N GLY A 37 7.14 11.37 6.64
CA GLY A 37 6.47 11.05 5.39
C GLY A 37 5.10 10.38 5.58
N PRO A 38 4.47 9.96 4.47
CA PRO A 38 3.12 9.44 4.51
C PRO A 38 3.07 8.01 5.04
N ILE A 39 2.00 7.71 5.78
CA ILE A 39 1.67 6.37 6.29
C ILE A 39 0.24 5.97 5.89
N LEU A 40 0.00 4.67 5.81
CA LEU A 40 -1.34 4.09 5.76
C LEU A 40 -1.81 3.76 7.17
N TYR A 41 -3.07 4.04 7.45
CA TYR A 41 -3.71 3.82 8.73
C TYR A 41 -5.01 3.04 8.55
N GLY A 42 -5.22 2.00 9.37
CA GLY A 42 -6.40 1.15 9.27
C GLY A 42 -6.32 -0.09 10.15
N THR A 43 -7.25 -1.02 9.97
CA THR A 43 -7.23 -2.30 10.71
C THR A 43 -6.02 -3.13 10.32
N LYS A 44 -5.57 -4.01 11.23
CA LYS A 44 -4.43 -4.91 10.95
C LYS A 44 -4.64 -5.74 9.69
N GLU A 45 -5.84 -6.31 9.54
CA GLU A 45 -6.20 -7.14 8.37
C GLU A 45 -6.11 -6.35 7.06
N ASN A 46 -6.64 -5.12 7.03
CA ASN A 46 -6.59 -4.28 5.84
C ASN A 46 -5.16 -3.87 5.48
N LEU A 47 -4.32 -3.61 6.47
CA LEU A 47 -2.91 -3.27 6.25
C LEU A 47 -2.09 -4.47 5.75
N GLU A 48 -2.34 -5.67 6.27
CA GLU A 48 -1.71 -6.90 5.76
C GLU A 48 -2.11 -7.18 4.32
N ASN A 49 -3.41 -7.05 4.00
CA ASN A 49 -3.92 -7.19 2.63
C ASN A 49 -3.34 -6.15 1.66
N ALA A 50 -3.19 -4.90 2.13
CA ALA A 50 -2.56 -3.82 1.40
C ALA A 50 -1.07 -4.09 1.13
N GLN A 51 -0.33 -4.57 2.14
CA GLN A 51 1.07 -4.94 2.01
C GLN A 51 1.25 -6.00 0.92
N ASP A 52 0.48 -7.08 0.97
CA ASP A 52 0.54 -8.16 -0.02
C ASP A 52 0.26 -7.65 -1.44
N HIS A 53 -0.71 -6.76 -1.58
CA HIS A 53 -1.05 -6.17 -2.86
C HIS A 53 0.07 -5.25 -3.40
N ILE A 54 0.66 -4.42 -2.53
CA ILE A 54 1.79 -3.54 -2.89
C ILE A 54 2.99 -4.37 -3.35
N VAL A 55 3.36 -5.42 -2.61
CA VAL A 55 4.49 -6.30 -2.95
C VAL A 55 4.28 -6.96 -4.30
N LYS A 56 3.07 -7.47 -4.57
CA LYS A 56 2.72 -8.05 -5.88
C LYS A 56 2.86 -7.03 -7.01
N ALA A 57 2.33 -5.82 -6.83
CA ALA A 57 2.40 -4.77 -7.84
C ALA A 57 3.84 -4.30 -8.11
N LEU A 58 4.68 -4.21 -7.07
CA LEU A 58 6.09 -3.87 -7.21
C LEU A 58 6.86 -4.96 -7.97
N ASN A 59 6.67 -6.23 -7.61
CA ASN A 59 7.32 -7.35 -8.28
C ASN A 59 6.92 -7.46 -9.74
N GLN A 60 5.65 -7.24 -10.06
CA GLN A 60 5.18 -7.20 -11.45
C GLN A 60 5.90 -6.10 -12.25
N ARG A 61 6.03 -4.90 -11.68
CA ARG A 61 6.76 -3.80 -12.32
C ARG A 61 8.25 -4.07 -12.49
N LEU A 62 8.89 -4.72 -11.51
CA LEU A 62 10.29 -5.13 -11.65
C LEU A 62 10.44 -6.10 -12.81
N LYS A 63 9.53 -7.07 -12.95
CA LYS A 63 9.53 -8.03 -14.05
C LYS A 63 9.33 -7.36 -15.41
N GLU A 64 8.40 -6.41 -15.53
CA GLU A 64 8.21 -5.62 -16.77
C GLU A 64 9.47 -4.84 -17.18
N LEU A 65 10.22 -4.33 -16.20
CA LEU A 65 11.49 -3.64 -16.45
C LEU A 65 12.59 -4.60 -16.87
N GLU A 66 12.61 -5.83 -16.34
CA GLU A 66 13.57 -6.87 -16.73
C GLU A 66 13.32 -7.41 -18.14
N THR A 67 12.06 -7.61 -18.52
CA THR A 67 11.70 -8.18 -19.82
C THR A 67 11.59 -7.14 -20.94
N GLY A 68 11.39 -5.85 -20.58
CA GLY A 68 11.12 -4.78 -21.54
C GLY A 68 9.72 -4.84 -22.16
N GLU A 69 8.87 -5.77 -21.72
CA GLU A 69 7.47 -5.88 -22.12
C GLU A 69 6.61 -5.09 -21.14
N ARG A 70 5.95 -4.04 -21.65
CA ARG A 70 4.82 -3.39 -20.96
C ARG A 70 3.54 -3.95 -21.57
N ASP A 71 2.66 -4.51 -20.75
CA ASP A 71 1.28 -4.86 -21.15
C ASP A 71 0.53 -3.63 -21.70
#